data_AF-A0A2D2DGX7-F1
#
_entry.id   AF-A0A2D2DGX7-F1
#
_cell.length_a   1.000
_cell.length_b   1.000
_cell.length_c   1.000
_cell.angle_alpha   90.00
_cell.angle_beta   90.00
_cell.angle_gamma   90.00
#
_symmetry.space_group_name_H-M   'P 1'
#
loop_
_entity.id
_entity.type
_entity.pdbx_description
1 polymer ?
#
loop_
_entity_poly.entity_id
_entity_poly.type
_entity_poly.pdbx_seq_one_letter_code
_entity_poly.pdbx_strand_id
1 'polypeptide(L)'
;MKLTTYMPEFRAKAVELVLAQGLTLEETAKRIAIPKGTLANWVARPSAVAIRERQAAIASLSLKPRLRCCAKNWLSSAWRRKCKKSHRVLCEGVAGRYAFMKSVRLDYPLGLLCRVFDVSRSGFYAAVECPPSRRAQADERLKVAIKAAHVQTRETYGPSRLQPKFVAQGFDTGRDRIVRLRQELGLRCKQRRKFKATTNSRHAFAVAEYLLAVLLNGRTIAYASGSSDASPLAWPTFHEVLKSRPPSGATTHRTFLTVLTKLLGAL
;
A
#
# COMPACT_ATOMS: atom_id res chain seq x y z
N MET A 1 -30.33 59.18 -44.64
CA MET A 1 -29.82 58.18 -43.68
C MET A 1 -30.08 58.71 -42.27
N LYS A 2 -30.99 58.10 -41.49
CA LYS A 2 -31.25 58.57 -40.11
C LYS A 2 -30.22 57.97 -39.17
N LEU A 3 -29.27 58.77 -38.69
CA LEU A 3 -28.39 58.39 -37.59
C LEU A 3 -29.20 58.48 -36.28
N THR A 4 -29.98 57.44 -35.96
CA THR A 4 -30.70 57.36 -34.68
C THR A 4 -29.79 56.83 -33.58
N THR A 5 -28.67 57.51 -33.33
CA THR A 5 -27.79 57.20 -32.21
C THR A 5 -28.31 57.94 -30.99
N TYR A 6 -29.15 57.26 -30.19
CA TYR A 6 -29.56 57.78 -28.89
C TYR A 6 -28.35 58.11 -28.01
N MET A 7 -28.42 59.24 -27.29
CA MET A 7 -27.37 59.68 -26.38
C MET A 7 -27.05 58.63 -25.30
N PRO A 8 -25.78 58.41 -24.94
CA PRO A 8 -25.38 57.36 -24.01
C PRO A 8 -25.95 57.57 -22.61
N GLU A 9 -26.04 58.82 -22.15
CA GLU A 9 -26.64 59.18 -20.86
C GLU A 9 -28.13 58.82 -20.80
N PHE A 10 -28.84 59.07 -21.91
CA PHE A 10 -30.25 58.70 -22.04
C PHE A 10 -30.47 57.18 -22.03
N ARG A 11 -29.58 56.41 -22.68
CA ARG A 11 -29.60 54.94 -22.61
C ARG A 11 -29.36 54.44 -21.20
N ALA A 12 -28.40 55.03 -20.48
CA ALA A 12 -28.07 54.65 -19.11
C ALA A 12 -29.25 54.90 -18.17
N LYS A 13 -29.86 56.09 -18.24
CA LYS A 13 -31.04 56.44 -17.45
C LYS A 13 -32.25 55.55 -17.77
N ALA A 14 -32.46 55.19 -19.03
CA ALA A 14 -33.53 54.28 -19.43
C ALA A 14 -33.35 52.86 -18.87
N VAL A 15 -32.12 52.34 -18.81
CA VAL A 15 -31.81 51.03 -18.22
C VAL A 15 -31.89 51.08 -16.69
N GLU A 16 -31.47 52.18 -16.07
CA GLU A 16 -31.58 52.42 -14.63
C GLU A 16 -33.04 52.38 -14.16
N LEU A 17 -33.97 53.01 -14.88
CA LEU A 17 -35.40 52.99 -14.56
C LEU A 17 -35.99 51.57 -14.57
N VAL A 18 -35.47 50.65 -15.39
CA VAL A 18 -35.92 49.25 -15.43
C VAL A 18 -35.31 48.46 -14.27
N LEU A 19 -34.00 48.59 -14.04
CA LEU A 19 -33.28 47.73 -13.10
C LEU A 19 -33.36 48.21 -11.64
N ALA A 20 -33.29 49.51 -11.40
CA ALA A 20 -33.28 50.09 -10.05
C ALA A 20 -34.69 50.32 -9.51
N GLN A 21 -35.64 50.72 -10.36
CA GLN A 21 -37.02 50.98 -9.94
C GLN A 21 -37.96 49.78 -10.15
N GLY A 22 -37.49 48.71 -10.79
CA GLY A 22 -38.25 47.46 -10.98
C GLY A 22 -39.46 47.58 -11.90
N LEU A 23 -39.54 48.63 -12.72
CA LEU A 23 -40.66 48.85 -13.65
C LEU A 23 -40.62 47.85 -14.80
N THR A 24 -41.80 47.45 -15.29
CA THR A 24 -41.88 46.55 -16.43
C THR A 24 -41.38 47.24 -17.71
N LEU A 25 -40.81 46.46 -18.64
CA LEU A 25 -40.27 46.98 -19.90
C LEU A 25 -41.31 47.76 -20.72
N GLU A 26 -42.59 47.44 -20.58
CA GLU A 26 -43.69 48.07 -21.32
C GLU A 26 -44.06 49.43 -20.76
N GLU A 27 -44.13 49.56 -19.44
CA GLU A 27 -44.42 50.82 -18.76
C GLU A 27 -43.30 51.83 -18.99
N THR A 28 -42.05 51.38 -18.90
CA THR A 28 -40.87 52.22 -19.14
C THR A 28 -40.78 52.65 -20.61
N ALA A 29 -41.08 51.75 -21.55
CA ALA A 29 -41.12 52.08 -22.98
C ALA A 29 -42.18 53.15 -23.29
N LYS A 30 -43.37 53.06 -22.68
CA LYS A 30 -44.44 54.05 -22.82
C LYS A 30 -44.05 55.41 -22.22
N ARG A 31 -43.45 55.42 -21.02
CA ARG A 31 -43.03 56.66 -20.34
C ARG A 31 -41.95 57.43 -21.08
N ILE A 32 -41.01 56.73 -21.71
CA ILE A 32 -39.86 57.33 -22.41
C ILE A 32 -40.12 57.46 -23.92
N ALA A 33 -41.29 56.99 -24.41
CA ALA A 33 -41.68 56.99 -25.82
C ALA A 33 -40.65 56.30 -26.74
N ILE A 34 -40.09 55.17 -26.29
CA ILE A 34 -39.15 54.33 -27.07
C ILE A 34 -39.83 52.99 -27.37
N PRO A 35 -39.66 52.40 -28.57
CA PRO A 35 -40.14 51.06 -28.84
C PRO A 35 -39.53 50.03 -27.87
N LYS A 36 -40.38 49.16 -27.31
CA LYS A 36 -40.02 48.09 -26.35
C LYS A 36 -38.81 47.27 -26.77
N GLY A 37 -38.72 46.91 -28.05
CA GLY A 37 -37.61 46.10 -28.59
C GLY A 37 -36.24 46.77 -28.45
N THR A 38 -36.17 48.09 -28.55
CA THR A 38 -34.92 48.84 -28.41
C THR A 38 -34.46 48.87 -26.95
N LEU A 39 -35.38 49.08 -26.01
CA LEU A 39 -35.11 49.02 -24.58
C LEU A 39 -34.67 47.61 -24.14
N ALA A 40 -35.38 46.58 -24.62
CA ALA A 40 -35.03 45.18 -24.35
C ALA A 40 -33.63 44.82 -24.87
N ASN A 41 -33.27 45.31 -26.06
CA ASN A 41 -31.93 45.11 -26.62
C ASN A 41 -30.84 45.79 -25.78
N TRP A 42 -31.09 46.96 -25.18
CA TRP A 42 -30.11 47.62 -24.31
C TRP A 42 -29.93 46.92 -22.97
N VAL A 43 -31.01 46.35 -22.40
CA VAL A 43 -30.94 45.55 -21.18
C VAL A 43 -30.25 44.21 -21.43
N ALA A 44 -30.55 43.54 -22.56
CA ALA A 44 -29.96 42.25 -22.90
C ALA A 44 -28.51 42.36 -23.40
N ARG A 45 -28.16 43.49 -24.05
CA ARG A 45 -26.82 43.77 -24.59
C ARG A 45 -26.30 45.07 -23.99
N PRO A 46 -25.67 45.02 -22.80
CA PRO A 46 -24.99 46.19 -22.25
C PRO A 46 -23.98 46.73 -23.27
N SER A 47 -23.84 48.05 -23.32
CA SER A 47 -22.93 48.71 -24.26
C SER A 47 -21.50 48.17 -24.11
N ALA A 48 -20.73 48.15 -25.21
CA ALA A 48 -19.34 47.72 -25.16
C ALA A 48 -18.51 48.49 -24.11
N VAL A 49 -18.90 49.74 -23.83
CA VAL A 49 -18.34 50.59 -22.78
C VAL A 49 -18.68 50.06 -21.39
N ALA A 50 -19.95 49.73 -21.11
CA ALA A 50 -20.37 49.13 -19.84
C ALA A 50 -19.76 47.73 -19.62
N ILE A 51 -19.54 46.96 -20.68
CA ILE A 51 -18.80 45.69 -20.60
C ILE A 51 -17.33 45.94 -20.22
N ARG A 52 -16.67 46.93 -20.84
CA ARG A 52 -15.28 47.30 -20.54
C ARG A 52 -15.14 47.87 -19.13
N GLU A 53 -16.08 48.69 -18.66
CA GLU A 53 -16.10 49.23 -17.29
C GLU A 53 -16.38 48.14 -16.27
N ARG A 54 -17.29 47.21 -16.55
CA ARG A 54 -17.52 46.04 -15.69
C ARG A 54 -16.32 45.10 -15.67
N GLN A 55 -15.63 44.92 -16.79
CA GLN A 55 -14.37 44.18 -16.88
C GLN A 55 -13.24 44.90 -16.12
N ALA A 56 -13.16 46.24 -16.19
CA ALA A 56 -12.20 47.05 -15.45
C ALA A 56 -12.49 47.06 -13.94
N ALA A 57 -13.76 47.06 -13.54
CA ALA A 57 -14.21 46.96 -12.15
C ALA A 57 -13.95 45.56 -11.56
N ILE A 58 -14.17 44.49 -12.34
CA ILE A 58 -13.75 43.12 -11.95
C ILE A 58 -12.22 43.03 -11.84
N ALA A 59 -11.49 43.72 -12.73
CA ALA A 59 -10.03 43.78 -12.69
C ALA A 59 -9.50 44.60 -11.49
N SER A 60 -10.24 45.61 -11.01
CA SER A 60 -9.87 46.43 -9.85
C SER A 60 -10.29 45.85 -8.51
N LEU A 61 -11.43 45.14 -8.42
CA LEU A 61 -11.83 44.36 -7.24
C LEU A 61 -10.92 43.12 -7.04
N SER A 62 -10.26 42.65 -8.10
CA SER A 62 -9.17 41.69 -8.02
C SER A 62 -7.89 42.41 -7.57
N LEU A 63 -7.77 42.65 -6.27
CA LEU A 63 -6.50 43.06 -5.68
C LEU A 63 -5.44 42.00 -6.02
N LYS A 64 -4.57 42.37 -6.98
CA LYS A 64 -3.27 41.82 -7.37
C LYS A 64 -3.22 40.95 -8.66
N PRO A 65 -3.32 41.56 -9.84
CA PRO A 65 -2.90 40.95 -11.11
C PRO A 65 -1.40 40.60 -11.12
N ARG A 66 -0.57 41.39 -10.43
CA ARG A 66 0.87 41.14 -10.25
C ARG A 66 1.16 39.88 -9.43
N LEU A 67 0.38 39.59 -8.38
CA LEU A 67 0.59 38.36 -7.58
C LEU A 67 0.04 37.11 -8.27
N ARG A 68 -0.85 37.21 -9.28
CA ARG A 68 -1.27 36.02 -10.04
C ARG A 68 -0.22 35.58 -11.05
N CYS A 69 0.44 36.52 -11.74
CA CYS A 69 1.56 36.22 -12.64
C CYS A 69 2.84 35.92 -11.85
N CYS A 70 3.14 36.70 -10.80
CA CYS A 70 4.27 36.43 -9.94
C CYS A 70 4.07 35.16 -9.10
N ALA A 71 2.88 34.79 -8.62
CA ALA A 71 2.67 33.49 -7.95
C ALA A 71 2.71 32.33 -8.95
N LYS A 72 2.18 32.48 -10.17
CA LYS A 72 2.33 31.45 -11.22
C LYS A 72 3.80 31.20 -11.56
N ASN A 73 4.62 32.26 -11.66
CA ASN A 73 6.05 32.14 -11.94
C ASN A 73 6.87 31.78 -10.70
N TRP A 74 6.52 32.26 -9.51
CA TRP A 74 7.21 31.98 -8.24
C TRP A 74 6.92 30.58 -7.74
N LEU A 75 5.66 30.11 -7.78
CA LEU A 75 5.32 28.71 -7.56
C LEU A 75 5.97 27.83 -8.62
N SER A 76 5.94 28.19 -9.92
CA SER A 76 6.64 27.41 -10.95
C SER A 76 8.15 27.38 -10.74
N SER A 77 8.80 28.46 -10.27
CA SER A 77 10.25 28.51 -10.07
C SER A 77 10.68 27.83 -8.77
N ALA A 78 9.93 28.04 -7.69
CA ALA A 78 10.12 27.39 -6.40
C ALA A 78 9.81 25.89 -6.48
N TRP A 79 8.72 25.50 -7.15
CA TRP A 79 8.47 24.10 -7.52
C TRP A 79 9.52 23.59 -8.47
N ARG A 80 9.96 24.31 -9.51
CA ARG A 80 11.02 23.80 -10.41
C ARG A 80 12.33 23.59 -9.67
N ARG A 81 12.69 24.40 -8.67
CA ARG A 81 13.85 24.14 -7.79
C ARG A 81 13.63 22.95 -6.85
N LYS A 82 12.44 22.82 -6.26
CA LYS A 82 12.08 21.68 -5.38
C LYS A 82 11.94 20.37 -6.16
N CYS A 83 11.46 20.45 -7.40
CA CYS A 83 11.29 19.36 -8.35
C CYS A 83 12.59 19.00 -9.08
N LYS A 84 13.50 19.93 -9.39
CA LYS A 84 14.84 19.56 -9.89
C LYS A 84 15.55 18.60 -8.92
N LYS A 85 15.34 18.78 -7.61
CA LYS A 85 15.78 17.82 -6.57
C LYS A 85 14.84 16.60 -6.45
N SER A 86 13.54 16.74 -6.70
CA SER A 86 12.57 15.63 -6.64
C SER A 86 12.52 14.73 -7.87
N HIS A 87 13.10 15.09 -9.01
CA HIS A 87 13.21 14.22 -10.19
C HIS A 87 13.93 12.90 -9.85
N ARG A 88 14.80 12.94 -8.84
CA ARG A 88 15.50 11.78 -8.29
C ARG A 88 14.74 11.09 -7.14
N VAL A 89 13.70 11.72 -6.59
CA VAL A 89 12.86 11.19 -5.50
C VAL A 89 11.63 10.47 -6.08
N LEU A 90 11.07 10.98 -7.17
CA LEU A 90 10.11 10.27 -8.01
C LEU A 90 10.89 9.35 -8.97
N CYS A 91 11.49 8.28 -8.44
CA CYS A 91 12.19 7.23 -9.20
C CYS A 91 11.26 6.42 -10.14
N GLU A 92 10.08 6.94 -10.49
CA GLU A 92 9.01 6.21 -11.15
C GLU A 92 8.70 6.80 -12.54
N GLY A 93 9.71 6.95 -13.41
CA GLY A 93 9.52 7.30 -14.83
C GLY A 93 8.49 8.41 -15.09
N VAL A 94 7.71 8.27 -16.17
CA VAL A 94 6.60 9.19 -16.50
C VAL A 94 5.31 8.80 -15.75
N ALA A 95 5.14 7.51 -15.43
CA ALA A 95 3.94 7.00 -14.77
C ALA A 95 3.75 7.55 -13.35
N GLY A 96 4.82 7.64 -12.56
CA GLY A 96 4.79 8.23 -11.21
C GLY A 96 4.53 9.73 -11.23
N ARG A 97 5.00 10.44 -12.27
CA ARG A 97 4.64 11.86 -12.47
C ARG A 97 3.14 12.01 -12.69
N TYR A 98 2.53 11.17 -13.55
CA TYR A 98 1.09 11.21 -13.76
C TYR A 98 0.30 10.79 -12.52
N ALA A 99 0.77 9.80 -11.75
CA ALA A 99 0.14 9.40 -10.49
C ALA A 99 0.13 10.56 -9.47
N PHE A 100 1.25 11.28 -9.33
CA PHE A 100 1.33 12.47 -8.49
C PHE A 100 0.47 13.62 -9.01
N MET A 101 0.48 13.87 -10.33
CA MET A 101 -0.40 14.88 -10.92
C MET A 101 -1.88 14.57 -10.67
N LYS A 102 -2.26 13.28 -10.64
CA LYS A 102 -3.62 12.85 -10.35
C LYS A 102 -4.06 13.18 -8.93
N SER A 103 -3.17 13.11 -7.93
CA SER A 103 -3.51 13.45 -6.54
C SER A 103 -3.61 14.97 -6.33
N VAL A 104 -2.78 15.76 -7.03
CA VAL A 104 -2.67 17.22 -6.82
C VAL A 104 -3.54 18.04 -7.80
N ARG A 105 -4.22 17.39 -8.76
CA ARG A 105 -5.02 18.08 -9.81
C ARG A 105 -6.16 18.96 -9.29
N LEU A 106 -6.64 18.71 -8.07
CA LEU A 106 -7.73 19.48 -7.47
C LEU A 106 -7.27 20.86 -6.98
N ASP A 107 -6.01 20.95 -6.55
CA ASP A 107 -5.44 22.18 -5.98
C ASP A 107 -4.79 23.07 -7.05
N TYR A 108 -4.30 22.47 -8.14
CA TYR A 108 -3.54 23.18 -9.17
C TYR A 108 -4.03 22.87 -10.58
N PRO A 109 -4.05 23.89 -11.49
CA PRO A 109 -4.46 23.67 -12.87
C PRO A 109 -3.48 22.78 -13.62
N LEU A 110 -4.01 21.82 -14.40
CA LEU A 110 -3.22 20.82 -15.12
C LEU A 110 -2.13 21.43 -16.03
N GLY A 111 -2.41 22.57 -16.66
CA GLY A 111 -1.45 23.27 -17.51
C GLY A 111 -0.19 23.75 -16.77
N LEU A 112 -0.30 24.07 -15.48
CA LEU A 112 0.85 24.40 -14.63
C LEU A 112 1.63 23.12 -14.29
N LEU A 113 0.92 22.07 -13.88
CA LEU A 113 1.53 20.78 -13.54
C LEU A 113 2.32 20.19 -14.72
N CYS A 114 1.77 20.20 -15.94
CA CYS A 114 2.47 19.75 -17.14
C CYS A 114 3.78 20.51 -17.41
N ARG A 115 3.82 21.83 -17.17
CA ARG A 115 5.03 22.66 -17.36
C ARG A 115 6.08 22.44 -16.26
N VAL A 116 5.64 22.07 -15.07
CA VAL A 116 6.52 21.79 -13.93
C VAL A 116 7.16 20.40 -14.06
N PHE A 117 6.37 19.40 -14.46
CA PHE A 117 6.80 18.01 -14.62
C PHE A 117 7.37 17.66 -16.00
N ASP A 118 7.31 18.61 -16.94
CA ASP A 118 7.76 18.45 -18.33
C ASP A 118 7.09 17.25 -19.02
N VAL A 119 5.75 17.22 -18.97
CA VAL A 119 4.91 16.16 -19.55
C VAL A 119 3.78 16.74 -20.39
N SER A 120 3.33 15.97 -21.38
CA SER A 120 2.22 16.39 -22.24
C SER A 120 0.86 16.22 -21.53
N ARG A 121 -0.10 17.09 -21.89
CA ARG A 121 -1.48 16.96 -21.40
C ARG A 121 -2.17 15.71 -21.95
N SER A 122 -1.97 15.42 -23.22
CA SER A 122 -2.52 14.23 -23.88
C SER A 122 -2.02 12.94 -23.24
N GLY A 123 -0.74 12.89 -22.86
CA GLY A 123 -0.16 11.74 -22.15
C GLY A 123 -0.77 11.53 -20.76
N PHE A 124 -1.11 12.61 -20.05
CA PHE A 124 -1.82 12.50 -18.77
C PHE A 124 -3.23 11.90 -18.94
N TYR A 125 -4.02 12.40 -19.90
CA TYR A 125 -5.36 11.86 -20.14
C TYR A 125 -5.30 10.41 -20.64
N ALA A 126 -4.39 10.11 -21.56
CA ALA A 126 -4.15 8.73 -21.99
C ALA A 126 -3.79 7.84 -20.80
N ALA A 127 -2.91 8.27 -19.88
CA ALA A 127 -2.57 7.49 -18.70
C ALA A 127 -3.74 7.30 -17.71
N VAL A 128 -4.67 8.27 -17.63
CA VAL A 128 -5.86 8.18 -16.77
C VAL A 128 -6.93 7.27 -17.38
N GLU A 129 -7.09 7.31 -18.70
CA GLU A 129 -8.10 6.55 -19.45
C GLU A 129 -7.63 5.14 -19.83
N CYS A 130 -6.32 4.92 -19.90
CA CYS A 130 -5.75 3.63 -20.27
C CYS A 130 -6.22 2.53 -19.30
N PRO A 131 -6.95 1.52 -19.78
CA PRO A 131 -7.32 0.40 -18.95
C PRO A 131 -6.06 -0.37 -18.52
N PRO A 132 -6.08 -1.01 -17.34
CA PRO A 132 -4.97 -1.83 -16.89
C PRO A 132 -4.66 -2.91 -17.92
N SER A 133 -3.38 -3.14 -18.21
CA SER A 133 -2.95 -4.17 -19.16
C SER A 133 -3.45 -5.56 -18.73
N ARG A 134 -3.58 -6.51 -19.67
CA ARG A 134 -3.98 -7.90 -19.37
C ARG A 134 -3.14 -8.52 -18.25
N ARG A 135 -1.83 -8.22 -18.21
CA ARG A 135 -0.92 -8.67 -17.15
C ARG A 135 -1.25 -8.02 -15.81
N ALA A 136 -1.50 -6.71 -15.78
CA ALA A 136 -1.91 -6.01 -14.56
C ALA A 136 -3.25 -6.54 -14.03
N GLN A 137 -4.23 -6.82 -14.90
CA GLN A 137 -5.49 -7.44 -14.49
C GLN A 137 -5.29 -8.83 -13.91
N ALA A 138 -4.45 -9.66 -14.52
CA ALA A 138 -4.11 -10.99 -13.99
C ALA A 138 -3.37 -10.88 -12.64
N ASP A 139 -2.49 -9.90 -12.48
CA ASP A 139 -1.80 -9.62 -11.21
C ASP A 139 -2.79 -9.20 -10.12
N GLU A 140 -3.78 -8.35 -10.42
CA GLU A 140 -4.81 -7.97 -9.46
C GLU A 140 -5.68 -9.17 -9.03
N ARG A 141 -6.07 -10.05 -9.98
CA ARG A 141 -6.77 -11.31 -9.66
C ARG A 141 -5.91 -12.18 -8.73
N LEU A 142 -4.63 -12.30 -9.02
CA LEU A 142 -3.70 -13.08 -8.22
C LEU A 142 -3.46 -12.45 -6.84
N LYS A 143 -3.42 -11.12 -6.72
CA LYS A 143 -3.31 -10.41 -5.43
C LYS A 143 -4.48 -10.76 -4.51
N VAL A 144 -5.70 -10.82 -5.05
CA VAL A 144 -6.88 -11.24 -4.28
C VAL A 144 -6.73 -12.68 -3.78
N ALA A 145 -6.33 -13.60 -4.65
CA ALA A 145 -6.09 -14.99 -4.28
C ALA A 145 -4.97 -15.15 -3.23
N ILE A 146 -3.90 -14.37 -3.35
CA ILE A 146 -2.80 -14.30 -2.36
C ILE A 146 -3.30 -13.83 -0.99
N LYS A 147 -4.13 -12.78 -0.94
CA LYS A 147 -4.72 -12.30 0.33
C LYS A 147 -5.61 -13.37 0.97
N ALA A 148 -6.47 -14.00 0.18
CA ALA A 148 -7.34 -15.08 0.66
C ALA A 148 -6.53 -16.25 1.22
N ALA A 149 -5.53 -16.74 0.47
CA ALA A 149 -4.66 -17.82 0.92
C ALA A 149 -3.85 -17.46 2.16
N HIS A 150 -3.43 -16.19 2.30
CA HIS A 150 -2.69 -15.71 3.47
C HIS A 150 -3.54 -15.77 4.75
N VAL A 151 -4.79 -15.33 4.68
CA VAL A 151 -5.75 -15.41 5.79
C VAL A 151 -6.08 -16.86 6.13
N GLN A 152 -6.39 -17.69 5.12
CA GLN A 152 -6.71 -19.11 5.30
C GLN A 152 -5.57 -19.89 5.98
N THR A 153 -4.32 -19.56 5.67
CA THR A 153 -3.14 -20.26 6.21
C THR A 153 -2.62 -19.68 7.52
N ARG A 154 -3.40 -18.80 8.17
CA ARG A 154 -3.00 -18.09 9.40
C ARG A 154 -1.63 -17.44 9.26
N GLU A 155 -1.37 -16.87 8.08
CA GLU A 155 -0.13 -16.15 7.73
C GLU A 155 1.16 -16.97 7.81
N THR A 156 1.07 -18.31 7.88
CA THR A 156 2.25 -19.17 8.05
C THR A 156 2.93 -19.50 6.71
N TYR A 157 2.17 -19.47 5.61
CA TYR A 157 2.67 -19.99 4.33
C TYR A 157 3.51 -18.96 3.57
N GLY A 158 4.71 -19.38 3.18
CA GLY A 158 5.62 -18.65 2.31
C GLY A 158 5.34 -18.87 0.80
N PRO A 159 5.97 -18.08 -0.08
CA PRO A 159 5.79 -18.17 -1.53
C PRO A 159 6.07 -19.58 -2.08
N SER A 160 7.09 -20.27 -1.56
CA SER A 160 7.41 -21.65 -1.97
C SER A 160 6.29 -22.65 -1.64
N ARG A 161 5.58 -22.47 -0.52
CA ARG A 161 4.44 -23.33 -0.14
C ARG A 161 3.13 -22.93 -0.81
N LEU A 162 3.02 -21.67 -1.23
CA LEU A 162 1.84 -21.15 -1.92
C LEU A 162 1.82 -21.51 -3.40
N GLN A 163 2.98 -21.56 -4.07
CA GLN A 163 3.07 -21.89 -5.49
C GLN A 163 2.32 -23.19 -5.87
N PRO A 164 2.59 -24.36 -5.25
CA PRO A 164 1.88 -25.59 -5.64
C PRO A 164 0.37 -25.52 -5.36
N LYS A 165 -0.06 -24.75 -4.34
CA LYS A 165 -1.48 -24.52 -4.07
C LYS A 165 -2.15 -23.69 -5.16
N PHE A 166 -1.46 -22.68 -5.67
CA PHE A 166 -1.96 -21.86 -6.77
C PHE A 166 -2.01 -22.64 -8.08
N VAL A 167 -1.01 -23.48 -8.36
CA VAL A 167 -1.05 -24.40 -9.50
C VAL A 167 -2.25 -25.36 -9.40
N ALA A 168 -2.50 -25.93 -8.22
CA ALA A 168 -3.67 -26.79 -8.00
C ALA A 168 -5.02 -26.05 -8.13
N GLN A 169 -5.04 -24.73 -7.93
CA GLN A 169 -6.21 -23.88 -8.11
C GLN A 169 -6.36 -23.36 -9.56
N GLY A 170 -5.46 -23.73 -10.48
CA GLY A 170 -5.49 -23.30 -11.88
C GLY A 170 -4.79 -21.96 -12.17
N PHE A 171 -3.93 -21.48 -11.27
CA PHE A 171 -3.11 -20.29 -11.49
C PHE A 171 -1.68 -20.68 -11.90
N ASP A 172 -1.38 -20.53 -13.20
CA ASP A 172 -0.02 -20.71 -13.73
C ASP A 172 0.88 -19.54 -13.33
N THR A 173 1.51 -19.65 -12.15
CA THR A 173 2.28 -18.57 -11.54
C THR A 173 3.66 -19.04 -11.08
N GLY A 174 4.70 -18.31 -11.52
CA GLY A 174 6.05 -18.51 -11.03
C GLY A 174 6.24 -18.00 -9.61
N ARG A 175 7.19 -18.59 -8.87
CA ARG A 175 7.53 -18.20 -7.50
C ARG A 175 7.86 -16.70 -7.37
N ASP A 176 8.64 -16.15 -8.29
CA ASP A 176 9.09 -14.75 -8.21
C ASP A 176 7.96 -13.76 -8.41
N ARG A 177 6.97 -14.12 -9.24
CA ARG A 177 5.74 -13.34 -9.39
C ARG A 177 4.97 -13.26 -8.07
N ILE A 178 4.85 -14.38 -7.36
CA ILE A 178 4.22 -14.43 -6.04
C ILE A 178 5.02 -13.59 -5.02
N VAL A 179 6.36 -13.68 -5.05
CA VAL A 179 7.23 -12.89 -4.16
C VAL A 179 7.02 -11.39 -4.39
N ARG A 180 7.09 -10.93 -5.64
CA ARG A 180 6.88 -9.52 -6.00
C ARG A 180 5.52 -9.02 -5.52
N LEU A 181 4.44 -9.73 -5.85
CA LEU A 181 3.08 -9.31 -5.47
C LEU A 181 2.88 -9.31 -3.95
N ARG A 182 3.51 -10.25 -3.22
CA ARG A 182 3.46 -10.23 -1.74
C ARG A 182 4.20 -9.04 -1.15
N GLN A 183 5.31 -8.62 -1.75
CA GLN A 183 6.04 -7.43 -1.32
C GLN A 183 5.20 -6.16 -1.56
N GLU A 184 4.57 -6.04 -2.74
CA GLU A 184 3.64 -4.94 -3.05
C GLU A 184 2.48 -4.84 -2.06
N LEU A 185 1.97 -6.00 -1.60
CA LEU A 185 0.90 -6.06 -0.60
C LEU A 185 1.38 -5.92 0.85
N GLY A 186 2.69 -5.83 1.10
CA GLY A 186 3.24 -5.77 2.46
C GLY A 186 3.06 -7.05 3.29
N LEU A 187 2.76 -8.20 2.66
CA LEU A 187 2.44 -9.44 3.36
C LEU A 187 3.70 -10.17 3.82
N ARG A 188 3.83 -10.38 5.14
CA ARG A 188 4.93 -11.13 5.76
C ARG A 188 4.42 -12.42 6.38
N CYS A 189 5.25 -13.46 6.38
CA CYS A 189 4.88 -14.70 7.07
C CYS A 189 5.12 -14.54 8.56
N LYS A 190 4.23 -15.09 9.38
CA LYS A 190 4.48 -15.25 10.82
C LYS A 190 5.63 -16.23 11.03
N GLN A 191 6.69 -15.75 11.67
CA GLN A 191 7.81 -16.59 12.09
C GLN A 191 7.50 -17.23 13.44
N ARG A 192 7.93 -18.49 13.63
CA ARG A 192 7.78 -19.15 14.92
C ARG A 192 8.71 -18.49 15.95
N ARG A 193 8.15 -18.20 17.12
CA ARG A 193 8.84 -18.04 18.41
C ARG A 193 10.10 -18.90 18.52
N LYS A 194 11.33 -18.36 18.52
CA LYS A 194 12.46 -19.17 19.00
C LYS A 194 12.15 -19.60 20.43
N PHE A 195 12.13 -20.90 20.68
CA PHE A 195 11.94 -21.43 22.02
C PHE A 195 13.10 -20.93 22.90
N LYS A 196 12.77 -20.25 24.00
CA LYS A 196 13.74 -19.87 25.03
C LYS A 196 13.62 -20.91 26.13
N ALA A 197 14.66 -21.70 26.31
CA ALA A 197 14.76 -22.56 27.49
C ALA A 197 14.96 -21.66 28.71
N THR A 198 13.98 -21.64 29.61
CA THR A 198 14.08 -20.89 30.87
C THR A 198 15.07 -21.55 31.82
N THR A 199 15.21 -22.87 31.71
CA THR A 199 16.12 -23.68 32.53
C THR A 199 17.46 -23.82 31.82
N ASN A 200 18.52 -23.28 32.44
CA ASN A 200 19.87 -23.61 32.04
C ASN A 200 20.25 -24.97 32.64
N SER A 201 20.02 -26.06 31.89
CA SER A 201 20.44 -27.40 32.31
C SER A 201 21.96 -27.58 32.39
N ARG A 202 22.73 -26.70 31.71
CA ARG A 202 24.20 -26.61 31.83
C ARG A 202 24.58 -25.54 32.86
N HIS A 203 24.15 -25.78 34.08
CA HIS A 203 24.48 -25.00 35.26
C HIS A 203 25.53 -25.76 36.06
N ALA A 204 26.47 -25.03 36.66
CA ALA A 204 27.49 -25.61 37.56
C ALA A 204 26.95 -25.82 38.99
N PHE A 205 25.64 -25.61 39.20
CA PHE A 205 25.02 -25.87 40.48
C PHE A 205 25.06 -27.38 40.76
N ALA A 206 25.42 -27.75 41.98
CA ALA A 206 25.49 -29.15 42.39
C ALA A 206 24.12 -29.80 42.17
N VAL A 207 24.10 -30.94 41.48
CA VAL A 207 22.92 -31.79 41.40
C VAL A 207 22.63 -32.23 42.83
N ALA A 208 21.43 -31.93 43.35
CA ALA A 208 21.09 -32.23 44.73
C ALA A 208 21.41 -33.69 45.08
N GLU A 209 22.21 -33.89 46.14
CA GLU A 209 22.79 -35.18 46.56
C GLU A 209 21.74 -36.29 46.74
N TYR A 210 20.51 -35.90 47.08
CA TYR A 210 19.37 -36.80 47.27
C TYR A 210 19.04 -37.64 46.03
N LEU A 211 19.24 -37.13 44.80
CA LEU A 211 18.93 -37.90 43.58
C LEU A 211 20.05 -38.88 43.21
N LEU A 212 21.30 -38.56 43.56
CA LEU A 212 22.45 -39.43 43.30
C LEU A 212 22.44 -40.62 44.26
N ALA A 213 22.09 -40.39 45.53
CA ALA A 213 21.90 -41.46 46.51
C ALA A 213 20.80 -42.43 46.06
N VAL A 214 19.63 -41.93 45.62
CA VAL A 214 18.52 -42.79 45.17
C VAL A 214 18.88 -43.65 43.94
N LEU A 215 19.71 -43.15 43.02
CA LEU A 215 20.16 -43.91 41.84
C LEU A 215 21.35 -44.84 42.11
N LEU A 216 22.17 -44.57 43.13
CA LEU A 216 23.35 -45.36 43.49
C LEU A 216 23.10 -46.37 44.63
N ASN A 217 21.94 -46.34 45.29
CA ASN A 217 21.52 -47.25 46.36
C ASN A 217 21.21 -48.70 45.91
N GLY A 218 21.97 -49.24 44.95
CA GLY A 218 21.87 -50.63 44.54
C GLY A 218 23.18 -51.28 44.06
N ARG A 219 24.30 -50.56 44.00
CA ARG A 219 25.59 -51.12 43.54
C ARG A 219 26.78 -50.48 44.25
N THR A 220 27.06 -50.94 45.46
CA THR A 220 28.37 -50.78 46.10
C THR A 220 29.33 -51.80 45.49
N ILE A 221 30.26 -51.35 44.65
CA ILE A 221 31.42 -52.16 44.24
C ILE A 221 32.55 -51.82 45.22
N ALA A 222 32.81 -52.71 46.17
CA ALA A 222 33.93 -52.58 47.09
C ALA A 222 35.24 -52.86 46.32
N TYR A 223 36.16 -51.89 46.31
CA TYR A 223 37.54 -52.15 45.90
C TYR A 223 38.32 -52.64 47.12
N ALA A 224 38.59 -53.95 47.18
CA ALA A 224 39.56 -54.53 48.10
C ALA A 224 40.92 -54.61 47.39
N SER A 225 41.89 -53.83 47.85
CA SER A 225 43.30 -53.94 47.48
C SER A 225 43.92 -55.14 48.20
N GLY A 226 44.43 -56.11 47.42
CA GLY A 226 45.42 -57.07 47.88
C GLY A 226 45.04 -58.54 47.70
N SER A 227 45.41 -59.12 46.57
CA SER A 227 46.08 -60.42 46.45
C SER A 227 46.12 -60.85 44.99
N SER A 228 47.29 -61.32 44.60
CA SER A 228 47.64 -61.96 43.35
C SER A 228 46.78 -63.22 43.09
N ASP A 229 46.66 -63.55 41.80
CA ASP A 229 46.20 -64.82 41.23
C ASP A 229 44.69 -64.96 40.96
N ALA A 230 44.29 -64.67 39.71
CA ALA A 230 43.35 -65.49 38.94
C ALA A 230 43.22 -64.99 37.47
N SER A 231 43.24 -65.95 36.56
CA SER A 231 43.23 -65.89 35.09
C SER A 231 42.11 -65.07 34.41
N PRO A 232 42.31 -64.67 33.14
CA PRO A 232 41.38 -63.82 32.39
C PRO A 232 40.25 -64.64 31.78
N LEU A 233 39.00 -64.37 32.17
CA LEU A 233 37.82 -64.80 31.43
C LEU A 233 37.04 -63.59 30.93
N ALA A 234 37.25 -63.35 29.63
CA ALA A 234 36.35 -62.78 28.64
C ALA A 234 35.08 -62.07 29.14
N TRP A 235 35.09 -60.73 29.08
CA TRP A 235 33.88 -59.97 28.84
C TRP A 235 33.67 -59.81 27.34
N PRO A 236 32.46 -60.02 26.79
CA PRO A 236 32.19 -59.70 25.40
C PRO A 236 32.24 -58.17 25.23
N THR A 237 32.99 -57.74 24.25
CA THR A 237 33.11 -56.35 23.79
C THR A 237 31.73 -55.75 23.51
N PHE A 238 31.43 -54.66 24.21
CA PHE A 238 30.23 -53.82 24.10
C PHE A 238 30.01 -53.18 22.71
N HIS A 239 30.80 -53.58 21.71
CA HIS A 239 30.86 -52.97 20.38
C HIS A 239 29.88 -53.59 19.37
N GLU A 240 29.13 -54.63 19.74
CA GLU A 240 28.19 -55.33 18.85
C GLU A 240 26.71 -54.96 19.04
N VAL A 241 26.34 -54.27 20.12
CA VAL A 241 24.93 -53.94 20.41
C VAL A 241 24.44 -52.69 19.66
N LEU A 242 25.34 -51.87 19.09
CA LEU A 242 24.96 -50.62 18.40
C LEU A 242 24.65 -50.77 16.89
N LYS A 243 24.66 -51.99 16.33
CA LYS A 243 24.38 -52.20 14.89
C LYS A 243 22.96 -52.64 14.53
N SER A 244 22.05 -52.79 15.48
CA SER A 244 20.62 -53.06 15.20
C SER A 244 19.76 -51.80 15.33
N ARG A 245 19.82 -50.91 14.33
CA ARG A 245 18.82 -49.84 14.15
C ARG A 245 17.59 -50.45 13.48
N PRO A 246 16.38 -50.41 14.09
CA PRO A 246 15.17 -50.85 13.39
C PRO A 246 14.78 -49.84 12.29
N PRO A 247 14.19 -50.29 11.18
CA PRO A 247 13.77 -49.41 10.10
C PRO A 247 12.64 -48.48 10.56
N SER A 248 12.71 -47.25 10.07
CA SER A 248 11.73 -46.20 10.30
C SER A 248 10.35 -46.58 9.77
N GLY A 249 9.35 -46.56 10.64
CA GLY A 249 7.95 -46.45 10.25
C GLY A 249 7.09 -47.65 10.64
N ALA A 250 6.69 -47.73 11.90
CA ALA A 250 5.40 -48.31 12.29
C ALA A 250 5.04 -47.91 13.73
N THR A 251 3.89 -47.29 13.86
CA THR A 251 3.17 -47.00 15.09
C THR A 251 2.98 -48.29 15.91
N THR A 252 3.57 -48.41 17.10
CA THR A 252 3.26 -49.56 17.98
C THR A 252 3.47 -49.23 19.45
N HIS A 253 2.42 -48.74 20.11
CA HIS A 253 2.37 -48.50 21.56
C HIS A 253 1.97 -49.76 22.36
N ARG A 254 2.14 -50.98 21.79
CA ARG A 254 1.53 -52.19 22.35
C ARG A 254 2.42 -53.44 22.45
N THR A 255 3.67 -53.40 22.00
CA THR A 255 4.59 -54.56 22.05
C THR A 255 5.59 -54.53 23.21
N PHE A 256 5.81 -53.37 23.84
CA PHE A 256 6.77 -53.24 24.95
C PHE A 256 6.31 -53.92 26.25
N LEU A 257 5.00 -54.01 26.51
CA LEU A 257 4.48 -54.60 27.74
C LEU A 257 4.52 -56.14 27.74
N THR A 258 4.50 -56.80 26.59
CA THR A 258 4.56 -58.27 26.48
C THR A 258 5.96 -58.85 26.64
N VAL A 259 7.01 -58.08 26.38
CA VAL A 259 8.40 -58.54 26.59
C VAL A 259 8.79 -58.39 28.06
N LEU A 260 8.26 -57.39 28.76
CA LEU A 260 8.56 -57.16 30.17
C LEU A 260 7.91 -58.19 31.11
N THR A 261 6.74 -58.75 30.76
CA THR A 261 6.07 -59.77 31.60
C THR A 261 6.67 -61.17 31.47
N LYS A 262 7.46 -61.47 30.44
CA LYS A 262 8.16 -62.77 30.30
C LYS A 262 9.48 -62.84 31.07
N LEU A 263 10.04 -61.72 31.52
CA LEU A 263 11.32 -61.67 32.23
C LEU A 263 11.19 -61.59 33.75
N LEU A 264 9.99 -61.39 34.30
CA LEU A 264 9.74 -61.26 35.74
C LEU A 264 9.05 -62.50 36.37
N GLY A 265 8.96 -63.62 35.64
CA GLY A 265 8.31 -64.85 36.11
C GLY A 265 9.24 -66.03 36.41
N ALA A 266 10.54 -65.81 36.59
CA ALA A 266 11.52 -66.87 36.82
C ALA A 266 12.62 -66.50 37.84
N LEU A 267 12.22 -65.81 38.92
CA LEU A 267 13.00 -65.69 40.16
C LEU A 267 12.03 -65.73 41.36
#